data_AF-B8GH88-F1
#
_entry.id   AF-B8GH88-F1
#
_cell.length_a   1.000
_cell.length_b   1.000
_cell.length_c   1.000
_cell.angle_alpha   90.00
_cell.angle_beta   90.00
_cell.angle_gamma   90.00
#
_symmetry.space_group_name_H-M   'P 1'
#
loop_
_entity.id
_entity.type
_entity.pdbx_description
1 polymer ?
#
loop_
_entity_poly.entity_id
_entity_poly.type
_entity_poly.pdbx_seq_one_letter_code
_entity_poly.pdbx_strand_id
1 'polypeptide(L)'
;MNETGREFRNTKGYRIWIDETGTGHIRIVKRVNFSTFISICRETYLELARTPELSPRIIIYVPRSLNDVMSENVREFITFCQSCTDTEFELSVIGE
;
A
#
# COMPACT_ATOMS: atom_id res chain seq x y z
N MET A 1 18.75 2.12 -10.84
CA MET A 1 17.67 2.09 -9.84
C MET A 1 18.05 3.13 -8.80
N ASN A 2 17.46 4.32 -8.85
CA ASN A 2 17.76 5.37 -7.87
C ASN A 2 16.89 5.12 -6.63
N GLU A 3 17.54 4.87 -5.51
CA GLU A 3 16.96 4.59 -4.20
C GLU A 3 16.69 5.90 -3.45
N THR A 4 15.74 6.70 -3.93
CA THR A 4 15.29 7.92 -3.25
C THR A 4 13.94 7.71 -2.57
N GLY A 5 13.86 6.66 -1.75
CA GLY A 5 12.71 6.39 -0.89
C GLY A 5 13.16 5.78 0.42
N ARG A 6 12.54 6.19 1.53
CA ARG A 6 12.77 5.58 2.85
C ARG A 6 12.07 4.23 2.87
N GLU A 7 12.81 3.16 2.56
CA GLU A 7 12.33 1.80 2.77
C GLU A 7 12.18 1.54 4.26
N PHE A 8 10.97 1.23 4.70
CA PHE A 8 10.70 1.05 6.14
C PHE A 8 10.35 -0.39 6.50
N ARG A 9 9.96 -1.22 5.53
CA ARG A 9 9.72 -2.66 5.78
C ARG A 9 9.94 -3.53 4.54
N ASN A 10 10.79 -4.55 4.68
CA ASN A 10 11.06 -5.54 3.65
C ASN A 10 10.86 -6.95 4.18
N THR A 11 9.94 -7.71 3.59
CA THR A 11 9.68 -9.10 3.97
C THR A 11 9.68 -10.01 2.75
N LYS A 12 9.65 -11.33 2.97
CA LYS A 12 9.48 -12.31 1.89
C LYS A 12 8.11 -12.23 1.19
N GLY A 13 7.12 -11.55 1.79
CA GLY A 13 5.75 -11.50 1.30
C GLY A 13 5.31 -10.14 0.76
N TYR A 14 5.92 -9.06 1.23
CA TYR A 14 5.61 -7.70 0.80
C TYR A 14 6.75 -6.73 1.13
N ARG A 15 6.76 -5.57 0.48
CA ARG A 15 7.67 -4.46 0.72
C ARG A 15 6.91 -3.17 0.89
N ILE A 16 7.42 -2.28 1.72
CA ILE A 16 6.86 -0.95 1.92
C ILE A 16 7.95 0.11 1.97
N TRP A 17 7.75 1.19 1.22
CA TRP A 17 8.62 2.35 1.21
C TRP A 17 7.80 3.63 1.07
N ILE A 18 8.37 4.76 1.49
CA ILE A 18 7.79 6.09 1.25
C ILE A 18 8.77 6.86 0.38
N ASP A 19 8.28 7.43 -0.73
CA ASP A 19 9.11 8.25 -1.61
C ASP A 19 9.25 9.69 -1.10
N GLU A 20 10.09 10.49 -1.77
CA GLU A 20 10.32 11.89 -1.44
C GLU A 20 9.07 12.78 -1.59
N THR A 21 8.05 12.31 -2.31
CA THR A 21 6.79 13.03 -2.53
C THR A 21 5.77 12.80 -1.42
N GLY A 22 6.09 11.93 -0.45
CA GLY A 22 5.15 11.52 0.59
C GLY A 22 4.14 10.48 0.10
N THR A 23 4.48 9.74 -0.95
CA THR A 23 3.67 8.61 -1.41
C THR A 23 4.14 7.32 -0.73
N GLY A 24 3.23 6.64 -0.06
CA GLY A 24 3.44 5.31 0.52
C GLY A 24 3.24 4.24 -0.53
N HIS A 25 4.22 3.38 -0.72
CA HIS A 25 4.18 2.32 -1.70
C HIS A 25 4.19 0.96 -1.02
N ILE A 26 3.17 0.14 -1.29
CA ILE A 26 3.04 -1.22 -0.76
C ILE A 26 3.14 -2.18 -1.94
N ARG A 27 4.19 -3.00 -2.02
CA ARG A 27 4.30 -4.06 -3.03
C ARG A 27 4.02 -5.41 -2.41
N ILE A 28 2.94 -6.06 -2.81
CA ILE A 28 2.62 -7.44 -2.45
C ILE A 28 3.43 -8.37 -3.37
N VAL A 29 4.16 -9.31 -2.77
CA VAL A 29 5.02 -10.27 -3.51
C VAL A 29 4.45 -11.68 -3.42
N LYS A 30 3.83 -12.04 -2.30
CA LYS A 30 3.15 -13.32 -2.08
C LYS A 30 1.79 -13.09 -1.45
N ARG A 31 0.92 -14.12 -1.48
CA ARG A 31 -0.37 -14.08 -0.78
C ARG A 31 -0.15 -13.70 0.69
N VAL A 32 -0.84 -12.66 1.12
CA VAL A 32 -0.99 -12.25 2.51
C VAL A 32 -2.44 -12.46 2.92
N ASN A 33 -2.69 -12.79 4.18
CA ASN A 33 -4.06 -12.82 4.67
C ASN A 33 -4.60 -11.38 4.83
N PHE A 34 -5.91 -11.25 4.91
CA PHE A 34 -6.57 -9.95 4.93
C PHE A 34 -6.21 -9.11 6.17
N SER A 35 -6.05 -9.74 7.34
CA SER A 35 -5.63 -9.02 8.55
C SER A 35 -4.22 -8.43 8.42
N THR A 36 -3.30 -9.15 7.77
CA THR A 36 -1.96 -8.63 7.45
C THR A 36 -2.05 -7.47 6.47
N PHE A 37 -2.89 -7.57 5.45
CA PHE A 37 -3.11 -6.48 4.49
C PHE A 37 -3.60 -5.19 5.16
N ILE A 38 -4.62 -5.29 6.03
CA ILE A 38 -5.12 -4.14 6.81
C ILE A 38 -4.00 -3.55 7.67
N SER A 39 -3.20 -4.40 8.32
CA SER A 39 -2.12 -3.97 9.20
C SER A 39 -1.04 -3.19 8.42
N ILE A 40 -0.69 -3.66 7.22
CA ILE A 40 0.25 -3.00 6.31
C ILE A 40 -0.28 -1.62 5.87
N CYS A 41 -1.55 -1.55 5.47
CA CYS A 41 -2.17 -0.27 5.08
C CYS A 41 -2.18 0.72 6.24
N ARG A 42 -2.54 0.26 7.45
CA ARG A 42 -2.54 1.08 8.66
C ARG A 42 -1.15 1.59 9.04
N GLU A 43 -0.14 0.72 9.01
CA GLU A 43 1.25 1.08 9.30
C GLU A 43 1.74 2.17 8.34
N THR A 44 1.46 2.00 7.05
CA THR A 44 1.82 2.97 5.99
C THR A 44 1.13 4.32 6.21
N TYR A 45 -0.19 4.30 6.45
CA TYR A 45 -0.96 5.52 6.72
C TYR A 45 -0.45 6.28 7.94
N LEU A 46 -0.16 5.57 9.05
CA LEU A 46 0.33 6.21 10.27
C LEU A 46 1.72 6.82 10.10
N GLU A 47 2.59 6.21 9.27
CA GLU A 47 3.89 6.79 8.97
C GLU A 47 3.74 8.04 8.09
N LEU A 48 2.86 8.02 7.08
CA LEU A 48 2.55 9.20 6.26
C LEU A 48 1.96 10.35 7.07
N ALA A 49 1.10 10.05 8.04
CA ALA A 49 0.49 11.05 8.93
C ALA A 49 1.51 11.82 9.81
N ARG A 50 2.75 11.33 9.93
CA ARG A 50 3.83 12.05 10.63
C ARG A 50 4.40 13.22 9.81
N THR A 51 4.09 13.29 8.52
CA THR A 51 4.54 14.35 7.61
C THR A 51 3.32 15.02 6.96
N PRO A 52 2.54 15.80 7.74
CA PRO A 52 1.21 16.29 7.34
C PRO A 52 1.23 17.34 6.22
N GLU A 53 2.41 17.82 5.81
CA GLU A 53 2.56 18.82 4.75
C GLU A 53 2.34 18.25 3.34
N LEU A 54 2.30 16.92 3.21
CA LEU A 54 2.10 16.21 1.95
C LEU A 54 0.72 15.55 1.95
N SER A 55 0.01 15.63 0.82
CA SER A 55 -1.26 14.91 0.64
C SER A 55 -0.98 13.41 0.67
N PRO A 56 -1.45 12.66 1.67
CA PRO A 56 -1.10 11.25 1.81
C PRO A 56 -1.69 10.45 0.65
N ARG A 57 -0.83 9.72 -0.06
CA ARG A 57 -1.21 8.80 -1.12
C ARG A 57 -0.59 7.43 -0.84
N ILE A 58 -1.36 6.37 -1.04
CA ILE A 58 -0.93 4.99 -0.88
C ILE A 58 -1.17 4.23 -2.18
N ILE A 59 -0.10 3.72 -2.79
CA ILE A 59 -0.17 2.89 -3.99
C ILE A 59 0.15 1.45 -3.62
N ILE A 60 -0.77 0.55 -3.95
CA ILE A 60 -0.69 -0.88 -3.65
C ILE A 60 -0.44 -1.64 -4.94
N TYR A 61 0.78 -2.17 -5.08
CA TYR A 61 1.19 -2.98 -6.23
C TYR A 61 0.91 -4.45 -5.98
N VAL A 62 0.14 -5.06 -6.88
CA VAL A 62 -0.26 -6.47 -6.79
C VAL A 62 0.05 -7.19 -8.09
N PRO A 63 0.77 -8.33 -8.06
CA PRO A 63 0.94 -9.21 -9.21
C PRO A 63 -0.40 -9.65 -9.78
N ARG A 64 -0.53 -9.74 -11.10
CA ARG A 64 -1.79 -10.15 -11.76
C ARG A 64 -2.37 -11.46 -11.18
N SER A 65 -1.52 -12.47 -10.97
CA SER A 65 -1.89 -13.76 -10.38
C SER A 65 -2.45 -13.68 -8.95
N LEU A 66 -2.12 -12.60 -8.23
CA LEU A 66 -2.67 -12.30 -6.91
C LEU A 66 -3.88 -11.38 -6.99
N ASN A 67 -3.95 -10.46 -7.97
CA ASN A 67 -5.09 -9.58 -8.15
C ASN A 67 -6.37 -10.38 -8.49
N ASP A 68 -6.27 -11.39 -9.34
CA ASP A 68 -7.40 -12.26 -9.68
C ASP A 68 -7.91 -13.05 -8.47
N VAL A 69 -7.07 -13.18 -7.43
CA VAL A 69 -7.36 -13.89 -6.19
C VAL A 69 -7.71 -12.93 -5.05
N MET A 70 -7.30 -11.66 -5.13
CA MET A 70 -7.62 -10.65 -4.13
C MET A 70 -9.12 -10.41 -4.16
N SER A 71 -9.74 -10.68 -3.02
CA SER A 71 -11.19 -10.72 -2.89
C SER A 71 -11.81 -9.33 -2.98
N GLU A 72 -13.12 -9.32 -3.26
CA GLU A 72 -14.02 -8.18 -3.09
C GLU A 72 -13.74 -7.40 -1.79
N ASN A 73 -13.44 -8.10 -0.69
CA ASN A 73 -13.10 -7.51 0.61
C ASN A 73 -11.95 -6.48 0.55
N VAL A 74 -10.94 -6.67 -0.32
CA VAL A 74 -9.85 -5.70 -0.42
C VAL A 74 -10.33 -4.42 -1.11
N ARG A 75 -11.14 -4.56 -2.16
CA ARG A 75 -11.73 -3.41 -2.85
C ARG A 75 -12.69 -2.67 -1.93
N GLU A 76 -13.53 -3.38 -1.21
CA GLU A 76 -14.42 -2.79 -0.20
C GLU A 76 -13.65 -2.07 0.90
N PHE A 77 -12.57 -2.66 1.40
CA PHE A 77 -11.71 -2.02 2.38
C PHE A 77 -11.05 -0.74 1.84
N ILE A 78 -10.53 -0.77 0.62
CA ILE A 78 -9.95 0.43 -0.02
C ILE A 78 -11.01 1.54 -0.15
N THR A 79 -12.20 1.20 -0.65
CA THR A 79 -13.33 2.13 -0.76
C THR A 79 -13.74 2.69 0.61
N PHE A 80 -13.73 1.85 1.64
CA PHE A 80 -14.00 2.28 3.02
C PHE A 80 -12.92 3.24 3.54
N CYS A 81 -11.64 2.98 3.28
CA CYS A 81 -10.57 3.89 3.67
C CYS A 81 -10.70 5.25 2.99
N GLN A 82 -11.02 5.28 1.70
CA GLN A 82 -11.23 6.51 0.93
C GLN A 82 -12.47 7.30 1.39
N SER A 83 -13.47 6.67 2.01
CA SER A 83 -14.66 7.37 2.52
C SER A 83 -14.46 8.01 3.89
N CYS A 84 -13.43 7.56 4.63
CA CYS A 84 -13.17 7.98 6.00
C CYS A 84 -11.84 8.73 6.17
N THR A 85 -11.05 8.88 5.10
CA THR A 85 -9.75 9.57 5.12
C THR A 85 -9.58 10.41 3.85
N ASP A 86 -8.80 11.48 3.94
CA ASP A 86 -8.38 12.27 2.76
C ASP A 86 -7.21 11.60 2.01
N THR A 87 -6.85 10.37 2.37
CA THR A 87 -5.77 9.62 1.73
C THR A 87 -6.26 8.99 0.43
N GLU A 88 -5.53 9.24 -0.64
CA GLU A 88 -5.77 8.55 -1.90
C GLU A 88 -5.21 7.12 -1.82
N PHE A 89 -6.05 6.13 -2.06
CA PHE A 89 -5.63 4.73 -2.20
C PHE A 89 -5.74 4.30 -3.66
N GLU A 90 -4.66 3.74 -4.21
CA GLU A 90 -4.62 3.21 -5.57
C GLU A 90 -4.22 1.73 -5.56
N LEU A 91 -4.95 0.91 -6.31
CA LEU A 91 -4.58 -0.49 -6.56
C LEU A 91 -4.01 -0.62 -7.97
N SER A 92 -2.69 -0.83 -8.07
CA SER A 92 -1.97 -1.00 -9.32
C SER A 92 -1.63 -2.47 -9.57
N VAL A 93 -2.12 -3.02 -10.68
CA VAL A 93 -1.76 -4.37 -11.10
C VAL A 93 -0.44 -4.35 -11.85
N ILE A 94 0.54 -5.12 -11.37
CA ILE A 94 1.84 -5.28 -12.03
C ILE A 94 1.90 -6.64 -12.74
N GLY A 95 2.44 -6.63 -13.96
CA GLY A 95 2.80 -7.87 -14.68
C GLY A 95 4.00 -8.56 -14.04
N GLU A 96 4.15 -9.86 -14.29
CA GLU A 96 5.37 -10.59 -13.92
C GLU A 96 6.59 -10.09 -14.70
#